data_AF-A0A2V9JSA4-F1
#
_entry.id   AF-A0A2V9JSA4-F1
#
_cell.length_a   1.000
_cell.length_b   1.000
_cell.length_c   1.000
_cell.angle_alpha   90.00
_cell.angle_beta   90.00
_cell.angle_gamma   90.00
#
_symmetry.space_group_name_H-M   'P 1'
#
loop_
_entity.id
_entity.type
_entity.pdbx_description
1 polymer ?
#
loop_
_entity_poly.entity_id
_entity_poly.type
_entity_poly.pdbx_seq_one_letter_code
_entity_poly.pdbx_strand_id
1 'polypeptide(L)'
;IFSSVGMWHEAAIAMDSATRVEKQYMRERMIFPFNNWNYAHNKNYLSYIHSQLGMREAATSDARQVLSAPHDPKYNNPDQYGTHWQGMLALMRVLIQHERWKDILDGKTFAWRDIVRDKMWRAYSETLAYIGLGDADKAAKSYAAHANLAAEIKKPDNKWLERTHAIQSLELRGCLALEKGDVLTGLGLLAGAAQRELADREQQNDPPSYPRAIYNVLGRAYLTAKSPELAAAAFERTLTVVRNDGFALSGLVEAYAAAGQTEKARDAWARLQFVWSDADRGLAWLESARAVGLQAKPRDSSPGSQRNYKLTTLDHLGPNLWEPYEAPRLDAPDSKGKRVTLDEYRGRNVLLVFYLGEECPHCLEQLTEVTKRKDELWKLDTDVLAVSSDTPEKNTASLRIGQLPFRLLSDTKFENARRFKSYDDFEDLALHSTILIDRRGRVRWARNGGDPFTDFDFLFKEIKRLNEEAGPQPKPGTTAGSASKQ
;
A
#
# COMPACT_ATOMS: atom_id res chain seq x y z
N ILE A 1 -4.65 -13.48 15.59
CA ILE A 1 -4.59 -13.93 17.01
C ILE A 1 -3.98 -12.85 17.89
N PHE A 2 -2.67 -12.58 17.81
CA PHE A 2 -2.01 -11.60 18.69
C PHE A 2 -2.65 -10.19 18.65
N SER A 3 -2.96 -9.69 17.45
CA SER A 3 -3.69 -8.43 17.26
C SER A 3 -5.05 -8.41 17.98
N SER A 4 -5.83 -9.48 17.85
CA SER A 4 -7.15 -9.63 18.47
C SER A 4 -7.10 -9.63 20.00
N VAL A 5 -5.98 -10.02 20.60
CA VAL A 5 -5.79 -10.03 22.06
C VAL A 5 -4.97 -8.84 22.59
N GLY A 6 -4.62 -7.89 21.73
CA GLY A 6 -3.85 -6.70 22.13
C GLY A 6 -2.39 -6.97 22.45
N MET A 7 -1.82 -8.05 21.92
CA MET A 7 -0.39 -8.36 21.99
C MET A 7 0.32 -7.73 20.79
N TRP A 8 0.38 -6.40 20.75
CA TRP A 8 0.80 -5.64 19.57
C TRP A 8 2.27 -5.86 19.15
N HIS A 9 3.19 -6.07 20.10
CA HIS A 9 4.58 -6.35 19.74
C HIS A 9 4.74 -7.76 19.13
N GLU A 10 4.09 -8.77 19.70
CA GLU A 10 4.08 -10.11 19.10
C GLU A 10 3.32 -10.15 17.77
N ALA A 11 2.25 -9.37 17.63
CA ALA A 11 1.55 -9.20 16.37
C ALA A 11 2.49 -8.62 15.30
N ALA A 12 3.28 -7.60 15.64
CA ALA A 12 4.24 -6.97 14.73
C ALA A 12 5.33 -7.96 14.32
N ILE A 13 5.92 -8.68 15.29
CA ILE A 13 6.93 -9.70 15.02
C ILE A 13 6.37 -10.78 14.09
N ALA A 14 5.20 -11.33 14.39
CA ALA A 14 4.61 -12.40 13.60
C ALA A 14 4.26 -11.94 12.17
N MET A 15 3.63 -10.77 12.04
CA MET A 15 3.20 -10.26 10.74
C MET A 15 4.38 -9.78 9.87
N ASP A 16 5.38 -9.12 10.45
CA ASP A 16 6.60 -8.74 9.72
C ASP A 16 7.40 -9.99 9.32
N SER A 17 7.50 -10.99 10.20
CA SER A 17 8.12 -12.28 9.86
C SER A 17 7.46 -12.93 8.65
N ALA A 18 6.13 -13.06 8.66
CA ALA A 18 5.37 -13.62 7.54
C ALA A 18 5.57 -12.81 6.26
N THR A 19 5.51 -11.48 6.35
CA THR A 19 5.71 -10.57 5.22
C THR A 19 7.12 -10.72 4.62
N ARG A 20 8.16 -10.89 5.45
CA ARG A 20 9.56 -11.06 5.01
C ARG A 20 9.79 -12.38 4.28
N VAL A 21 9.31 -13.48 4.86
CA VAL A 21 9.36 -14.81 4.21
C VAL A 21 8.64 -14.78 2.87
N GLU A 22 7.48 -14.12 2.82
CA GLU A 22 6.72 -13.94 1.59
C GLU A 22 7.49 -13.14 0.53
N LYS A 23 8.09 -12.00 0.88
CA LYS A 23 8.90 -11.22 -0.07
C LYS A 23 10.11 -12.00 -0.58
N GLN A 24 10.75 -12.80 0.28
CA GLN A 24 11.82 -13.71 -0.13
C GLN A 24 11.33 -14.72 -1.15
N TYR A 25 10.21 -15.41 -0.84
CA TYR A 25 9.58 -16.37 -1.74
C TYR A 25 9.21 -15.72 -3.08
N MET A 26 8.60 -14.53 -3.06
CA MET A 26 8.24 -13.79 -4.27
C MET A 26 9.45 -13.47 -5.13
N ARG A 27 10.57 -13.06 -4.51
CA ARG A 27 11.83 -12.79 -5.21
C ARG A 27 12.40 -14.04 -5.86
N GLU A 28 12.49 -15.15 -5.12
CA GLU A 28 13.02 -16.43 -5.62
C GLU A 28 12.15 -17.04 -6.71
N ARG A 29 10.83 -16.83 -6.63
CA ARG A 29 9.86 -17.36 -7.58
C ARG A 29 9.49 -16.35 -8.68
N MET A 30 10.13 -15.19 -8.77
CA MET A 30 9.84 -14.18 -9.80
C MET A 30 8.35 -13.78 -9.84
N ILE A 31 7.74 -13.63 -8.66
CA ILE A 31 6.32 -13.31 -8.47
C ILE A 31 6.18 -11.82 -8.13
N PHE A 32 5.27 -11.12 -8.80
CA PHE A 32 4.98 -9.72 -8.50
C PHE A 32 3.91 -9.57 -7.41
N PRO A 33 3.86 -8.41 -6.73
CA PRO A 33 2.79 -8.08 -5.78
C PRO A 33 1.38 -8.30 -6.31
N PHE A 34 1.13 -8.05 -7.61
CA PHE A 34 -0.18 -8.26 -8.23
C PHE A 34 -0.50 -9.73 -8.53
N ASN A 35 0.48 -10.64 -8.47
CA ASN A 35 0.27 -12.08 -8.59
C ASN A 35 0.08 -12.76 -7.23
N ASN A 36 0.24 -12.03 -6.11
CA ASN A 36 0.17 -12.59 -4.77
C ASN A 36 -0.69 -11.72 -3.85
N TRP A 37 -1.95 -12.12 -3.67
CA TRP A 37 -2.92 -11.41 -2.84
C TRP A 37 -2.41 -11.17 -1.41
N ASN A 38 -1.67 -12.13 -0.86
CA ASN A 38 -1.17 -12.08 0.52
C ASN A 38 -0.21 -10.90 0.76
N TYR A 39 0.53 -10.44 -0.25
CA TYR A 39 1.47 -9.31 -0.10
C TYR A 39 0.76 -8.03 0.37
N ALA A 40 -0.30 -7.63 -0.33
CA ALA A 40 -1.06 -6.43 -0.01
C ALA A 40 -1.78 -6.58 1.34
N HIS A 41 -2.33 -7.76 1.58
CA HIS A 41 -3.05 -8.10 2.81
C HIS A 41 -2.15 -8.00 4.04
N ASN A 42 -1.00 -8.69 4.03
CA ASN A 42 -0.06 -8.73 5.13
C ASN A 42 0.53 -7.35 5.43
N LYS A 43 0.85 -6.57 4.40
CA LYS A 43 1.33 -5.19 4.56
C LYS A 43 0.28 -4.24 5.10
N ASN A 44 -0.98 -4.34 4.66
CA ASN A 44 -2.10 -3.57 5.24
C ASN A 44 -2.27 -3.93 6.74
N TYR A 45 -2.21 -5.21 7.07
CA TYR A 45 -2.28 -5.68 8.45
C TYR A 45 -1.10 -5.17 9.30
N LEU A 46 0.12 -5.23 8.78
CA LEU A 46 1.33 -4.74 9.45
C LEU A 46 1.26 -3.22 9.68
N SER A 47 0.79 -2.46 8.69
CA SER A 47 0.54 -1.02 8.81
C SER A 47 -0.43 -0.71 9.96
N TYR A 48 -1.53 -1.48 10.09
CA TYR A 48 -2.44 -1.34 11.22
C TYR A 48 -1.76 -1.63 12.56
N ILE A 49 -0.98 -2.72 12.66
CA ILE A 49 -0.27 -3.08 13.89
C ILE A 49 0.75 -1.99 14.28
N HIS A 50 1.54 -1.50 13.33
CA HIS A 50 2.48 -0.40 13.57
C HIS A 50 1.76 0.86 14.06
N SER A 51 0.57 1.17 13.52
CA SER A 51 -0.24 2.29 14.01
C SER A 51 -0.65 2.09 15.48
N GLN A 52 -1.03 0.87 15.87
CA GLN A 52 -1.38 0.53 17.26
C GLN A 52 -0.19 0.67 18.22
N LEU A 53 1.03 0.38 17.75
CA LEU A 53 2.29 0.61 18.48
C LEU A 53 2.74 2.08 18.51
N GLY A 54 2.00 3.01 17.89
CA GLY A 54 2.42 4.41 17.80
C GLY A 54 3.58 4.63 16.83
N MET A 55 3.92 3.65 15.99
CA MET A 55 4.99 3.72 14.98
C MET A 55 4.42 4.26 13.66
N ARG A 56 3.96 5.51 13.67
CA ARG A 56 3.32 6.20 12.54
C ARG A 56 4.17 6.17 11.28
N GLU A 57 5.47 6.39 11.38
CA GLU A 57 6.40 6.41 10.25
C GLU A 57 6.51 5.03 9.59
N ALA A 58 6.66 3.98 10.40
CA ALA A 58 6.66 2.59 9.92
C ALA A 58 5.32 2.22 9.26
N ALA A 59 4.20 2.56 9.92
CA ALA A 59 2.86 2.32 9.39
C ALA A 59 2.62 3.03 8.05
N THR A 60 3.08 4.28 7.91
CA THR A 60 3.01 5.06 6.66
C THR A 60 3.87 4.43 5.57
N SER A 61 5.09 3.98 5.93
CA SER A 61 6.00 3.30 5.00
C SER A 61 5.38 2.02 4.44
N ASP A 62 4.75 1.20 5.29
CA ASP A 62 4.06 -0.02 4.84
C ASP A 62 2.92 0.29 3.86
N ALA A 63 2.09 1.29 4.16
CA ALA A 63 1.00 1.68 3.28
C ALA A 63 1.52 2.19 1.92
N ARG A 64 2.60 3.00 1.94
CA ARG A 64 3.25 3.50 0.72
C ARG A 64 3.87 2.38 -0.11
N GLN A 65 4.47 1.36 0.51
CA GLN A 65 5.00 0.19 -0.20
C GLN A 65 3.92 -0.59 -0.95
N VAL A 66 2.69 -0.63 -0.42
CA VAL A 66 1.55 -1.25 -1.13
C VAL A 66 1.10 -0.37 -2.29
N LEU A 67 1.03 0.95 -2.08
CA LEU A 67 0.64 1.91 -3.14
C LEU A 67 1.68 2.04 -4.26
N SER A 68 2.96 1.82 -3.96
CA SER A 68 4.04 1.83 -4.95
C SER A 68 4.29 0.47 -5.61
N ALA A 69 3.52 -0.55 -5.23
CA ALA A 69 3.64 -1.87 -5.83
C ALA A 69 3.30 -1.80 -7.33
N PRO A 70 3.97 -2.59 -8.19
CA PRO A 70 3.62 -2.65 -9.60
C PRO A 70 2.14 -2.96 -9.81
N HIS A 71 1.57 -2.36 -10.86
CA HIS A 71 0.20 -2.59 -11.28
C HIS A 71 0.13 -3.55 -12.46
N ASP A 72 -1.01 -4.20 -12.63
CA ASP A 72 -1.36 -5.01 -13.78
C ASP A 72 -2.86 -4.80 -14.09
N PRO A 73 -3.23 -4.39 -15.31
CA PRO A 73 -4.62 -4.06 -15.67
C PRO A 73 -5.64 -5.20 -15.45
N LYS A 74 -5.19 -6.47 -15.43
CA LYS A 74 -6.05 -7.64 -15.26
C LYS A 74 -6.17 -8.02 -13.77
N TYR A 75 -5.05 -8.07 -13.05
CA TYR A 75 -5.00 -8.67 -11.71
C TYR A 75 -5.20 -7.71 -10.55
N ASN A 76 -4.93 -6.42 -10.73
CA ASN A 76 -5.19 -5.42 -9.68
C ASN A 76 -5.86 -4.17 -10.23
N ASN A 77 -6.92 -4.39 -11.02
CA ASN A 77 -7.77 -3.34 -11.54
C ASN A 77 -8.19 -2.39 -10.40
N PRO A 78 -8.06 -1.07 -10.58
CA PRO A 78 -8.43 -0.07 -9.60
C PRO A 78 -9.82 -0.28 -8.98
N ASP A 79 -10.81 -0.74 -9.72
CA ASP A 79 -12.20 -0.76 -9.24
C ASP A 79 -12.49 -1.89 -8.24
N GLN A 80 -11.62 -2.90 -8.16
CA GLN A 80 -11.80 -4.05 -7.28
C GLN A 80 -11.12 -3.88 -5.91
N TYR A 81 -11.41 -4.79 -4.98
CA TYR A 81 -10.66 -4.94 -3.73
C TYR A 81 -9.27 -5.55 -4.05
N GLY A 82 -8.36 -4.71 -4.56
CA GLY A 82 -7.00 -5.10 -4.94
C GLY A 82 -5.92 -4.38 -4.13
N THR A 83 -4.66 -4.58 -4.51
CA THR A 83 -3.47 -3.99 -3.89
C THR A 83 -3.63 -2.48 -3.66
N HIS A 84 -4.07 -1.75 -4.68
CA HIS A 84 -4.24 -0.29 -4.59
C HIS A 84 -5.17 0.13 -3.45
N TRP A 85 -6.36 -0.47 -3.37
CA TRP A 85 -7.35 -0.09 -2.38
C TRP A 85 -6.91 -0.46 -0.96
N GLN A 86 -6.24 -1.59 -0.78
CA GLN A 86 -5.65 -1.95 0.52
C GLN A 86 -4.57 -0.95 0.96
N GLY A 87 -3.74 -0.47 0.02
CA GLY A 87 -2.78 0.60 0.27
C GLY A 87 -3.44 1.93 0.64
N MET A 88 -4.50 2.32 -0.09
CA MET A 88 -5.29 3.52 0.20
C MET A 88 -5.92 3.45 1.61
N LEU A 89 -6.53 2.32 1.96
CA LEU A 89 -7.10 2.06 3.28
C LEU A 89 -6.05 2.17 4.39
N ALA A 90 -4.90 1.51 4.20
CA ALA A 90 -3.80 1.55 5.16
C ALA A 90 -3.30 2.99 5.37
N LEU A 91 -3.05 3.74 4.29
CA LEU A 91 -2.54 5.10 4.37
C LEU A 91 -3.56 6.03 5.02
N MET A 92 -4.82 5.98 4.57
CA MET A 92 -5.91 6.79 5.15
C MET A 92 -6.09 6.51 6.64
N ARG A 93 -6.05 5.25 7.07
CA ARG A 93 -6.10 4.87 8.47
C ARG A 93 -4.99 5.54 9.28
N VAL A 94 -3.75 5.44 8.84
CA VAL A 94 -2.61 6.03 9.55
C VAL A 94 -2.73 7.55 9.61
N LEU A 95 -3.05 8.21 8.50
CA LEU A 95 -3.12 9.68 8.46
C LEU A 95 -4.28 10.22 9.31
N ILE A 96 -5.44 9.56 9.31
CA ILE A 96 -6.59 9.97 10.12
C ILE A 96 -6.36 9.68 11.61
N GLN A 97 -5.84 8.50 11.96
CA GLN A 97 -5.56 8.14 13.36
C GLN A 97 -4.51 9.06 13.97
N HIS A 98 -3.48 9.43 13.19
CA HIS A 98 -2.37 10.26 13.65
C HIS A 98 -2.52 11.75 13.29
N GLU A 99 -3.74 12.17 12.93
CA GLU A 99 -4.13 13.57 12.69
C GLU A 99 -3.20 14.32 11.71
N ARG A 100 -2.76 13.62 10.66
CA ARG A 100 -1.90 14.16 9.60
C ARG A 100 -2.71 14.93 8.56
N TRP A 101 -3.43 15.95 9.03
CA TRP A 101 -4.39 16.72 8.24
C TRP A 101 -3.77 17.39 7.01
N LYS A 102 -2.58 17.98 7.19
CA LYS A 102 -1.85 18.63 6.08
C LYS A 102 -1.47 17.63 4.99
N ASP A 103 -1.07 16.42 5.36
CA ASP A 103 -0.69 15.37 4.41
C ASP A 103 -1.92 14.91 3.63
N ILE A 104 -3.09 14.78 4.27
CA ILE A 104 -4.37 14.43 3.59
C ILE A 104 -4.74 15.48 2.53
N LEU A 105 -4.46 16.76 2.79
CA LEU A 105 -4.88 17.89 1.96
C LEU A 105 -3.82 18.35 0.94
N ASP A 106 -2.66 17.70 0.87
CA ASP A 106 -1.53 18.17 0.05
C ASP A 106 -1.70 17.95 -1.47
N GLY A 107 -2.75 17.25 -1.88
CA GLY A 107 -3.07 16.95 -3.28
C GLY A 107 -2.16 15.92 -3.96
N LYS A 108 -1.14 15.39 -3.26
CA LYS A 108 -0.16 14.43 -3.80
C LYS A 108 -0.11 13.11 -3.03
N THR A 109 -0.58 13.09 -1.78
CA THR A 109 -0.59 11.91 -0.92
C THR A 109 -1.53 10.83 -1.42
N PHE A 110 -2.65 11.23 -2.03
CA PHE A 110 -3.65 10.33 -2.58
C PHE A 110 -3.92 10.60 -4.05
N ALA A 111 -3.84 9.54 -4.86
CA ALA A 111 -4.26 9.55 -6.25
C ALA A 111 -5.73 9.12 -6.37
N TRP A 112 -6.66 9.98 -5.90
CA TRP A 112 -8.09 9.69 -5.94
C TRP A 112 -8.62 9.52 -7.36
N ARG A 113 -9.37 8.45 -7.62
CA ARG A 113 -10.02 8.21 -8.92
C ARG A 113 -11.43 8.79 -8.96
N ASP A 114 -11.96 8.92 -10.17
CA ASP A 114 -13.31 9.44 -10.42
C ASP A 114 -14.42 8.40 -10.21
N ILE A 115 -14.34 7.61 -9.13
CA ILE A 115 -15.31 6.58 -8.77
C ILE A 115 -16.01 6.90 -7.44
N VAL A 116 -17.22 6.36 -7.22
CA VAL A 116 -18.06 6.68 -6.04
C VAL A 116 -17.33 6.41 -4.72
N ARG A 117 -16.64 5.26 -4.61
CA ARG A 117 -15.83 4.91 -3.43
C ARG A 117 -14.79 5.98 -3.11
N ASP A 118 -13.99 6.37 -4.09
CA ASP A 118 -12.89 7.32 -3.88
C ASP A 118 -13.42 8.72 -3.59
N LYS A 119 -14.48 9.16 -4.27
CA LYS A 119 -15.18 10.42 -3.95
C LYS A 119 -15.68 10.45 -2.50
N MET A 120 -16.27 9.34 -2.04
CA MET A 120 -16.77 9.21 -0.67
C MET A 120 -15.63 9.31 0.35
N TRP A 121 -14.57 8.51 0.19
CA TRP A 121 -13.44 8.49 1.13
C TRP A 121 -12.60 9.76 1.09
N ARG A 122 -12.46 10.39 -0.08
CA ARG A 122 -11.86 11.72 -0.22
C ARG A 122 -12.63 12.76 0.57
N ALA A 123 -13.94 12.88 0.31
CA ALA A 123 -14.78 13.87 0.97
C ALA A 123 -14.82 13.66 2.50
N TYR A 124 -14.87 12.41 2.97
CA TYR A 124 -14.75 12.07 4.38
C TYR A 124 -13.41 12.53 4.98
N SER A 125 -12.30 12.15 4.35
CA SER A 125 -10.95 12.45 4.85
C SER A 125 -10.66 13.95 4.86
N GLU A 126 -11.04 14.65 3.78
CA GLU A 126 -10.89 16.11 3.67
C GLU A 126 -11.75 16.84 4.72
N THR A 127 -12.99 16.39 4.96
CA THR A 127 -13.85 16.99 5.99
C THR A 127 -13.21 16.89 7.37
N LEU A 128 -12.71 15.71 7.76
CA LEU A 128 -12.00 15.54 9.03
C LEU A 128 -10.74 16.39 9.12
N ALA A 129 -9.97 16.46 8.03
CA ALA A 129 -8.75 17.27 7.99
C ALA A 129 -9.04 18.77 8.14
N TYR A 130 -10.08 19.29 7.48
CA TYR A 130 -10.47 20.70 7.63
C TYR A 130 -11.01 21.01 9.02
N ILE A 131 -11.79 20.12 9.64
CA ILE A 131 -12.20 20.26 11.05
C ILE A 131 -10.97 20.31 11.95
N GLY A 132 -10.03 19.37 11.78
CA GLY A 132 -8.80 19.31 12.58
C GLY A 132 -7.85 20.50 12.39
N LEU A 133 -8.04 21.29 11.33
CA LEU A 133 -7.31 22.54 11.07
C LEU A 133 -8.12 23.80 11.40
N GLY A 134 -9.35 23.66 11.90
CA GLY A 134 -10.25 24.78 12.23
C GLY A 134 -10.82 25.53 11.02
N ASP A 135 -10.85 24.91 9.82
CA ASP A 135 -11.40 25.51 8.60
C ASP A 135 -12.86 25.06 8.40
N ALA A 136 -13.77 25.66 9.15
CA ALA A 136 -15.19 25.28 9.18
C ALA A 136 -15.89 25.40 7.81
N ASP A 137 -15.51 26.41 7.00
CA ASP A 137 -16.10 26.64 5.69
C ASP A 137 -15.72 25.54 4.70
N LYS A 138 -14.43 25.18 4.64
CA LYS A 138 -13.99 24.07 3.78
C LYS A 138 -14.47 22.72 4.30
N ALA A 139 -14.54 22.54 5.61
CA ALA A 139 -15.14 21.34 6.21
C ALA A 139 -16.60 21.16 5.78
N ALA A 140 -17.41 22.22 5.87
CA ALA A 140 -18.81 22.18 5.45
C ALA A 140 -18.94 21.87 3.94
N LYS A 141 -18.07 22.44 3.11
CA LYS A 141 -18.04 22.17 1.66
C LYS A 141 -17.67 20.72 1.34
N SER A 142 -16.63 20.17 1.95
CA SER A 142 -16.24 18.76 1.77
C SER A 142 -17.31 17.82 2.31
N TYR A 143 -17.98 18.16 3.42
CA TYR A 143 -19.11 17.39 3.93
C TYR A 143 -20.29 17.37 2.95
N ALA A 144 -20.62 18.51 2.33
CA ALA A 144 -21.68 18.56 1.32
C ALA A 144 -21.37 17.62 0.14
N ALA A 145 -20.10 17.55 -0.30
CA ALA A 145 -19.68 16.60 -1.32
C ALA A 145 -19.87 15.13 -0.89
N HIS A 146 -19.59 14.81 0.38
CA HIS A 146 -19.85 13.47 0.96
C HIS A 146 -21.35 13.14 1.01
N ALA A 147 -22.17 14.09 1.50
CA ALA A 147 -23.60 13.92 1.65
C ALA A 147 -24.32 13.74 0.31
N ASN A 148 -23.89 14.45 -0.73
CA ASN A 148 -24.47 14.38 -2.08
C ASN A 148 -24.28 13.01 -2.77
N LEU A 149 -23.39 12.15 -2.27
CA LEU A 149 -23.19 10.80 -2.80
C LEU A 149 -24.26 9.80 -2.35
N ALA A 150 -25.16 10.16 -1.43
CA ALA A 150 -26.14 9.24 -0.84
C ALA A 150 -27.05 8.56 -1.89
N ALA A 151 -27.42 9.26 -2.97
CA ALA A 151 -28.23 8.68 -4.05
C ALA A 151 -27.42 7.68 -4.90
N GLU A 152 -26.17 8.01 -5.22
CA GLU A 152 -25.26 7.15 -5.99
C GLU A 152 -24.90 5.87 -5.23
N ILE A 153 -24.74 5.95 -3.91
CA ILE A 153 -24.42 4.83 -3.04
C ILE A 153 -25.55 3.79 -2.96
N LYS A 154 -26.81 4.22 -3.11
CA LYS A 154 -27.98 3.32 -3.12
C LYS A 154 -28.11 2.50 -4.40
N LYS A 155 -27.36 2.82 -5.46
CA LYS A 155 -27.35 2.03 -6.69
C LYS A 155 -26.77 0.63 -6.41
N PRO A 156 -27.25 -0.43 -7.10
CA PRO A 156 -26.82 -1.81 -6.86
C PRO A 156 -25.30 -1.99 -6.78
N ASP A 157 -24.55 -1.38 -7.70
CA ASP A 157 -23.09 -1.51 -7.81
C ASP A 157 -22.32 -0.89 -6.64
N ASN A 158 -22.94 0.05 -5.92
CA ASN A 158 -22.33 0.79 -4.81
C ASN A 158 -22.92 0.46 -3.45
N LYS A 159 -23.94 -0.41 -3.40
CA LYS A 159 -24.71 -0.68 -2.17
C LYS A 159 -23.84 -1.18 -1.02
N TRP A 160 -22.73 -1.84 -1.33
CA TRP A 160 -21.74 -2.28 -0.35
C TRP A 160 -21.08 -1.13 0.44
N LEU A 161 -21.12 0.11 -0.07
CA LEU A 161 -20.62 1.32 0.62
C LEU A 161 -21.62 1.88 1.64
N GLU A 162 -22.91 1.52 1.57
CA GLU A 162 -23.99 2.14 2.35
C GLU A 162 -23.73 2.08 3.85
N ARG A 163 -23.28 0.92 4.35
CA ARG A 163 -22.93 0.73 5.76
C ARG A 163 -21.85 1.72 6.22
N THR A 164 -20.78 1.83 5.44
CA THR A 164 -19.65 2.71 5.76
C THR A 164 -20.06 4.18 5.67
N HIS A 165 -20.78 4.57 4.61
CA HIS A 165 -21.29 5.92 4.42
C HIS A 165 -22.18 6.37 5.57
N ALA A 166 -23.04 5.49 6.08
CA ALA A 166 -23.94 5.78 7.20
C ALA A 166 -23.18 6.06 8.51
N ILE A 167 -22.06 5.37 8.75
CA ILE A 167 -21.18 5.64 9.89
C ILE A 167 -20.47 7.00 9.70
N GLN A 168 -19.86 7.20 8.53
CA GLN A 168 -19.17 8.45 8.19
C GLN A 168 -20.09 9.66 8.30
N SER A 169 -21.32 9.57 7.79
CA SER A 169 -22.28 10.68 7.82
C SER A 169 -22.62 11.09 9.25
N LEU A 170 -22.79 10.14 10.18
CA LEU A 170 -23.01 10.45 11.59
C LEU A 170 -21.76 11.07 12.23
N GLU A 171 -20.59 10.51 11.98
CA GLU A 171 -19.32 11.02 12.51
C GLU A 171 -19.07 12.47 12.06
N LEU A 172 -19.14 12.73 10.76
CA LEU A 172 -18.91 14.06 10.19
C LEU A 172 -19.91 15.09 10.72
N ARG A 173 -21.21 14.75 10.78
CA ARG A 173 -22.22 15.64 11.35
C ARG A 173 -21.98 15.91 12.83
N GLY A 174 -21.56 14.89 13.59
CA GLY A 174 -21.21 15.02 15.00
C GLY A 174 -20.04 15.96 15.21
N CYS A 175 -18.93 15.75 14.49
CA CYS A 175 -17.76 16.62 14.55
C CYS A 175 -18.08 18.06 14.12
N LEU A 176 -18.85 18.26 13.04
CA LEU A 176 -19.26 19.61 12.60
C LEU A 176 -20.18 20.32 13.59
N ALA A 177 -21.05 19.59 14.29
CA ALA A 177 -21.90 20.17 15.33
C ALA A 177 -21.06 20.63 16.53
N LEU A 178 -20.08 19.83 16.95
CA LEU A 178 -19.12 20.21 18.00
C LEU A 178 -18.33 21.46 17.63
N GLU A 179 -17.83 21.54 16.39
CA GLU A 179 -17.10 22.71 15.89
C GLU A 179 -17.94 24.00 15.92
N LYS A 180 -19.26 23.87 15.73
CA LYS A 180 -20.22 24.98 15.81
C LYS A 180 -20.69 25.29 17.23
N GLY A 181 -20.21 24.55 18.23
CA GLY A 181 -20.63 24.69 19.63
C GLY A 181 -21.97 24.01 19.97
N ASP A 182 -22.59 23.26 19.06
CA ASP A 182 -23.77 22.45 19.36
C ASP A 182 -23.35 21.11 19.99
N VAL A 183 -22.96 21.21 21.26
CA VAL A 183 -22.35 20.10 22.02
C VAL A 183 -23.29 18.91 22.14
N LEU A 184 -24.57 19.13 22.45
CA LEU A 184 -25.52 18.03 22.69
C LEU A 184 -25.78 17.23 21.42
N THR A 185 -26.04 17.91 20.30
CA THR A 185 -26.21 17.26 18.99
C THR A 185 -24.94 16.54 18.58
N GLY A 186 -23.78 17.19 18.75
CA GLY A 186 -22.48 16.64 18.39
C GLY A 186 -22.19 15.33 19.11
N LEU A 187 -22.33 15.32 20.43
CA LEU A 187 -22.11 14.12 21.26
C LEU A 187 -23.11 13.00 20.93
N GLY A 188 -24.40 13.34 20.73
CA GLY A 188 -25.43 12.35 20.38
C GLY A 188 -25.17 11.67 19.03
N LEU A 189 -24.75 12.44 18.02
CA LEU A 189 -24.40 11.91 16.70
C LEU A 189 -23.14 11.04 16.75
N LEU A 190 -22.11 11.46 17.49
CA LEU A 190 -20.89 10.67 17.69
C LEU A 190 -21.16 9.37 18.45
N ALA A 191 -22.04 9.38 19.45
CA ALA A 191 -22.45 8.16 20.15
C ALA A 191 -23.15 7.17 19.19
N GLY A 192 -24.05 7.66 18.34
CA GLY A 192 -24.68 6.84 17.30
C GLY A 192 -23.68 6.29 16.27
N ALA A 193 -22.69 7.10 15.87
CA ALA A 193 -21.61 6.65 14.98
C ALA A 193 -20.75 5.56 15.66
N ALA A 194 -20.36 5.78 16.91
CA ALA A 194 -19.55 4.87 17.71
C ALA A 194 -20.20 3.49 17.88
N GLN A 195 -21.50 3.46 18.16
CA GLN A 195 -22.23 2.20 18.28
C GLN A 195 -22.23 1.41 16.96
N ARG A 196 -22.46 2.08 15.83
CA ARG A 196 -22.50 1.43 14.50
C ARG A 196 -21.13 0.95 14.04
N GLU A 197 -20.09 1.76 14.26
CA GLU A 197 -18.72 1.41 13.93
C GLU A 197 -18.22 0.23 14.77
N LEU A 198 -18.54 0.21 16.07
CA LEU A 198 -18.20 -0.91 16.95
C LEU A 198 -18.84 -2.23 16.46
N ALA A 199 -20.13 -2.20 16.12
CA ALA A 199 -20.84 -3.37 15.60
C ALA A 199 -20.30 -3.83 14.22
N ASP A 200 -19.76 -2.92 13.40
CA ASP A 200 -19.05 -3.27 12.17
C ASP A 200 -17.71 -3.93 12.43
N ARG A 201 -16.94 -3.36 13.35
CA ARG A 201 -15.63 -3.90 13.76
C ARG A 201 -15.71 -5.29 14.37
N GLU A 202 -16.71 -5.56 15.20
CA GLU A 202 -16.92 -6.88 15.82
C GLU A 202 -17.17 -8.01 14.80
N GLN A 203 -17.56 -7.67 13.57
CA GLN A 203 -17.82 -8.63 12.50
C GLN A 203 -16.60 -8.86 11.58
N GLN A 204 -15.49 -8.14 11.81
CA GLN A 204 -14.31 -8.18 10.93
C GLN A 204 -13.19 -9.05 11.52
N ASN A 205 -12.69 -10.00 10.71
CA ASN A 205 -11.48 -10.78 11.04
C ASN A 205 -10.18 -10.15 10.49
N ASP A 206 -10.36 -9.19 9.58
CA ASP A 206 -9.32 -8.47 8.86
C ASP A 206 -8.99 -7.14 9.57
N PRO A 207 -7.90 -6.44 9.19
CA PRO A 207 -7.60 -5.16 9.79
C PRO A 207 -8.77 -4.21 9.49
N PRO A 208 -9.24 -3.44 10.48
CA PRO A 208 -10.54 -2.79 10.44
C PRO A 208 -10.67 -1.88 9.22
N SER A 209 -11.74 -1.97 8.44
CA SER A 209 -11.90 -1.12 7.25
C SER A 209 -12.08 0.36 7.63
N TYR A 210 -12.70 0.63 8.78
CA TYR A 210 -12.92 1.98 9.29
C TYR A 210 -11.64 2.58 9.89
N PRO A 211 -11.25 3.83 9.54
CA PRO A 211 -9.95 4.39 9.87
C PRO A 211 -9.64 4.49 11.36
N ARG A 212 -10.61 4.73 12.24
CA ARG A 212 -10.38 4.92 13.68
C ARG A 212 -11.53 4.37 14.51
N ALA A 213 -11.27 4.00 15.76
CA ALA A 213 -12.32 3.65 16.70
C ALA A 213 -13.08 4.92 17.11
N ILE A 214 -14.37 5.02 16.79
CA ILE A 214 -15.11 6.27 17.01
C ILE A 214 -15.38 6.52 18.51
N TYR A 215 -15.39 5.46 19.34
CA TYR A 215 -15.41 5.62 20.79
C TYR A 215 -14.21 6.41 21.33
N ASN A 216 -13.04 6.38 20.67
CA ASN A 216 -11.92 7.25 21.03
C ASN A 216 -12.21 8.73 20.71
N VAL A 217 -12.85 8.99 19.57
CA VAL A 217 -13.26 10.36 19.17
C VAL A 217 -14.30 10.90 20.15
N LEU A 218 -15.29 10.08 20.50
CA LEU A 218 -16.32 10.42 21.47
C LEU A 218 -15.73 10.66 22.86
N GLY A 219 -14.79 9.83 23.32
CA GLY A 219 -14.10 10.03 24.59
C GLY A 219 -13.35 11.36 24.67
N ARG A 220 -12.66 11.74 23.58
CA ARG A 220 -11.99 13.05 23.47
C ARG A 220 -13.00 14.22 23.46
N ALA A 221 -14.14 14.05 22.81
CA ALA A 221 -15.23 15.03 22.85
C ALA A 221 -15.80 15.19 24.27
N TYR A 222 -15.98 14.11 25.02
CA TYR A 222 -16.41 14.17 26.42
C TYR A 222 -15.38 14.84 27.34
N LEU A 223 -14.07 14.61 27.13
CA LEU A 223 -13.03 15.35 27.85
C LEU A 223 -13.14 16.86 27.60
N THR A 224 -13.33 17.26 26.34
CA THR A 224 -13.50 18.67 25.95
C THR A 224 -14.75 19.28 26.60
N ALA A 225 -15.83 18.50 26.69
CA ALA A 225 -17.07 18.87 27.37
C ALA A 225 -17.00 18.79 28.91
N LYS A 226 -15.83 18.48 29.49
CA LYS A 226 -15.59 18.33 30.93
C LYS A 226 -16.46 17.24 31.60
N SER A 227 -16.69 16.14 30.89
CA SER A 227 -17.42 14.96 31.35
C SER A 227 -16.48 13.74 31.47
N PRO A 228 -15.56 13.73 32.45
CA PRO A 228 -14.47 12.75 32.48
C PRO A 228 -14.94 11.30 32.72
N GLU A 229 -16.03 11.08 33.43
CA GLU A 229 -16.59 9.73 33.63
C GLU A 229 -17.16 9.16 32.32
N LEU A 230 -17.85 9.98 31.54
CA LEU A 230 -18.35 9.59 30.21
C LEU A 230 -17.19 9.37 29.23
N ALA A 231 -16.14 10.20 29.32
CA ALA A 231 -14.93 10.00 28.54
C ALA A 231 -14.27 8.66 28.86
N ALA A 232 -14.11 8.33 30.14
CA ALA A 232 -13.54 7.06 30.58
C ALA A 232 -14.36 5.88 30.07
N ALA A 233 -15.69 5.93 30.21
CA ALA A 233 -16.58 4.88 29.69
C ALA A 233 -16.45 4.67 28.17
N ALA A 234 -16.28 5.76 27.40
CA ALA A 234 -16.08 5.67 25.96
C ALA A 234 -14.74 4.99 25.61
N PHE A 235 -13.64 5.38 26.26
CA PHE A 235 -12.33 4.75 26.01
C PHE A 235 -12.29 3.28 26.48
N GLU A 236 -12.90 2.96 27.63
CA GLU A 236 -13.08 1.59 28.10
C GLU A 236 -13.84 0.75 27.07
N ARG A 237 -14.85 1.34 26.42
CA ARG A 237 -15.61 0.66 25.36
C ARG A 237 -14.75 0.36 24.13
N THR A 238 -13.80 1.22 23.75
CA THR A 238 -12.82 0.87 22.71
C THR A 238 -12.00 -0.35 23.12
N LEU A 239 -11.55 -0.40 24.39
CA LEU A 239 -10.69 -1.49 24.86
C LEU A 239 -11.36 -2.87 24.90
N THR A 240 -12.69 -2.96 24.79
CA THR A 240 -13.38 -4.25 24.67
C THR A 240 -13.16 -4.92 23.31
N VAL A 241 -12.87 -4.13 22.26
CA VAL A 241 -12.67 -4.62 20.88
C VAL A 241 -11.24 -4.43 20.38
N VAL A 242 -10.59 -3.32 20.75
CA VAL A 242 -9.20 -3.03 20.41
C VAL A 242 -8.42 -3.05 21.72
N ARG A 243 -8.04 -4.26 22.15
CA ARG A 243 -7.34 -4.45 23.41
C ARG A 243 -5.99 -3.75 23.37
N ASN A 244 -5.62 -3.11 24.47
CA ASN A 244 -4.38 -2.34 24.59
C ASN A 244 -4.22 -1.28 23.49
N ASP A 245 -5.32 -0.68 23.02
CA ASP A 245 -5.27 0.46 22.10
C ASP A 245 -4.62 1.67 22.80
N GLY A 246 -3.48 2.12 22.27
CA GLY A 246 -2.73 3.24 22.86
C GLY A 246 -3.50 4.56 22.84
N PHE A 247 -4.35 4.77 21.84
CA PHE A 247 -5.20 5.98 21.77
C PHE A 247 -6.23 6.00 22.90
N ALA A 248 -6.94 4.89 23.14
CA ALA A 248 -7.86 4.76 24.26
C ALA A 248 -7.14 4.89 25.61
N LEU A 249 -5.99 4.22 25.77
CA LEU A 249 -5.19 4.29 27.00
C LEU A 249 -4.74 5.72 27.31
N SER A 250 -4.28 6.48 26.31
CA SER A 250 -3.95 7.90 26.49
C SER A 250 -5.12 8.73 27.00
N GLY A 251 -6.32 8.48 26.45
CA GLY A 251 -7.54 9.15 26.87
C GLY A 251 -7.96 8.75 28.29
N LEU A 252 -7.76 7.50 28.68
CA LEU A 252 -8.04 7.02 30.04
C LEU A 252 -7.13 7.64 31.09
N VAL A 253 -5.86 7.91 30.76
CA VAL A 253 -4.95 8.64 31.66
C VAL A 253 -5.54 10.00 32.01
N GLU A 254 -5.98 10.76 31.01
CA GLU A 254 -6.57 12.09 31.18
C GLU A 254 -7.94 12.02 31.86
N ALA A 255 -8.82 11.12 31.40
CA ALA A 255 -10.18 10.98 31.92
C ALA A 255 -10.22 10.56 33.38
N TYR A 256 -9.46 9.53 33.76
CA TYR A 256 -9.43 9.10 35.16
C TYR A 256 -8.77 10.13 36.06
N ALA A 257 -7.72 10.81 35.61
CA ALA A 257 -7.10 11.88 36.39
C ALA A 257 -8.08 13.04 36.63
N ALA A 258 -8.80 13.47 35.59
CA ALA A 258 -9.83 14.51 35.70
C ALA A 258 -11.02 14.09 36.59
N ALA A 259 -11.36 12.80 36.64
CA ALA A 259 -12.36 12.23 37.55
C ALA A 259 -11.83 11.93 38.97
N GLY A 260 -10.58 12.28 39.29
CA GLY A 260 -9.96 11.99 40.61
C GLY A 260 -9.61 10.51 40.85
N GLN A 261 -9.74 9.64 39.84
CA GLN A 261 -9.48 8.21 39.90
C GLN A 261 -7.99 7.88 39.69
N THR A 262 -7.13 8.40 40.58
CA THR A 262 -5.66 8.40 40.42
C THR A 262 -5.05 7.02 40.15
N GLU A 263 -5.49 5.97 40.84
CA GLU A 263 -4.94 4.62 40.65
C GLU A 263 -5.28 4.04 39.27
N LYS A 264 -6.50 4.29 38.76
CA LYS A 264 -6.87 3.88 37.41
C LYS A 264 -6.10 4.67 36.35
N ALA A 265 -5.90 5.96 36.57
CA ALA A 265 -5.07 6.79 35.69
C ALA A 265 -3.62 6.28 35.65
N ARG A 266 -3.07 5.88 36.80
CA ARG A 266 -1.72 5.30 36.91
C ARG A 266 -1.61 3.96 36.19
N ASP A 267 -2.62 3.09 36.29
CA ASP A 267 -2.65 1.82 35.55
C ASP A 267 -2.74 2.04 34.04
N ALA A 268 -3.62 2.93 33.57
CA ALA A 268 -3.70 3.29 32.16
C ALA A 268 -2.37 3.85 31.64
N TRP A 269 -1.68 4.67 32.44
CA TRP A 269 -0.37 5.21 32.11
C TRP A 269 0.70 4.12 32.04
N ALA A 270 0.75 3.22 33.01
CA ALA A 270 1.67 2.07 33.00
C ALA A 270 1.50 1.21 31.73
N ARG A 271 0.26 0.94 31.34
CA ARG A 271 -0.09 0.19 30.14
C ARG A 271 0.30 0.93 28.86
N LEU A 272 0.01 2.23 28.79
CA LEU A 272 0.39 3.08 27.66
C LEU A 272 1.91 3.09 27.46
N GLN A 273 2.67 3.27 28.53
CA GLN A 273 4.14 3.28 28.48
C GLN A 273 4.71 1.95 27.96
N PHE A 274 4.02 0.82 28.17
CA PHE A 274 4.43 -0.45 27.62
C PHE A 274 4.13 -0.54 26.11
N VAL A 275 2.87 -0.30 25.72
CA VAL A 275 2.41 -0.43 24.32
C VAL A 275 3.12 0.55 23.39
N TRP A 276 3.35 1.78 23.85
CA TRP A 276 4.04 2.85 23.11
C TRP A 276 5.48 3.05 23.58
N SER A 277 6.12 1.98 24.07
CA SER A 277 7.52 1.99 24.50
C SER A 277 8.50 2.45 23.40
N ASP A 278 8.15 2.17 22.14
CA ASP A 278 8.92 2.52 20.95
C ASP A 278 8.14 3.39 19.94
N ALA A 279 7.07 4.04 20.40
CA ALA A 279 6.29 4.93 19.56
C ALA A 279 7.14 6.10 19.04
N ASP A 280 6.72 6.66 17.91
CA ASP A 280 7.38 7.83 17.34
C ASP A 280 7.31 9.02 18.31
N ARG A 281 8.30 9.92 18.23
CA ARG A 281 8.31 11.12 19.06
C ARG A 281 7.23 12.11 18.62
N GLY A 282 6.73 12.92 19.55
CA GLY A 282 5.81 14.01 19.27
C GLY A 282 4.39 13.57 18.90
N LEU A 283 3.96 12.37 19.32
CA LEU A 283 2.57 11.98 19.24
C LEU A 283 1.74 12.79 20.26
N ALA A 284 0.79 13.57 19.78
CA ALA A 284 -0.04 14.45 20.61
C ALA A 284 -0.68 13.71 21.80
N TRP A 285 -1.23 12.51 21.57
CA TRP A 285 -1.83 11.69 22.63
C TRP A 285 -0.86 11.26 23.72
N LEU A 286 0.36 10.89 23.34
CA LEU A 286 1.38 10.46 24.30
C LEU A 286 1.85 11.66 25.13
N GLU A 287 2.04 12.82 24.50
CA GLU A 287 2.43 14.04 25.20
C GLU A 287 1.33 14.55 26.13
N SER A 288 0.06 14.52 25.71
CA SER A 288 -1.07 14.86 26.57
C SER A 288 -1.18 13.95 27.78
N ALA A 289 -1.07 12.62 27.60
CA ALA A 289 -1.08 11.68 28.71
C ALA A 289 0.12 11.88 29.66
N ARG A 290 1.31 12.18 29.10
CA ARG A 290 2.52 12.49 29.88
C ARG A 290 2.36 13.77 30.69
N ALA A 291 1.68 14.78 30.16
CA ALA A 291 1.46 16.07 30.81
C ALA A 291 0.61 15.97 32.10
N VAL A 292 -0.14 14.88 32.29
CA VAL A 292 -0.85 14.60 33.55
C VAL A 292 0.13 14.38 34.72
N GLY A 293 1.39 14.01 34.45
CA GLY A 293 2.46 13.99 35.47
C GLY A 293 2.45 12.76 36.39
N LEU A 294 1.83 11.66 35.98
CA LEU A 294 1.78 10.43 36.77
C LEU A 294 3.09 9.64 36.71
N GLN A 295 3.49 9.07 37.83
CA GLN A 295 4.62 8.15 37.93
C GLN A 295 4.12 6.71 37.92
N ALA A 296 4.58 5.92 36.95
CA ALA A 296 4.30 4.49 36.84
C ALA A 296 5.47 3.77 36.15
N LYS A 297 5.61 2.47 36.43
CA LYS A 297 6.49 1.59 35.67
C LYS A 297 5.70 1.01 34.48
N PRO A 298 6.29 0.88 33.29
CA PRO A 298 5.63 0.22 32.16
C PRO A 298 5.10 -1.16 32.56
N ARG A 299 3.88 -1.47 32.17
CA ARG A 299 3.19 -2.71 32.51
C ARG A 299 2.51 -3.31 31.29
N ASP A 300 2.85 -4.54 30.95
CA ASP A 300 2.06 -5.33 30.01
C ASP A 300 0.77 -5.82 30.69
N SER A 301 -0.36 -5.69 29.99
CA SER A 301 -1.67 -6.18 30.42
C SER A 301 -2.27 -7.17 29.42
N SER A 302 -1.43 -7.76 28.57
CA SER A 302 -1.83 -8.79 27.61
C SER A 302 -1.87 -10.19 28.24
N PRO A 303 -2.49 -11.20 27.57
CA PRO A 303 -2.64 -12.54 28.14
C PRO A 303 -1.34 -13.33 28.36
N GLY A 304 -0.20 -12.86 27.86
CA GLY A 304 1.09 -13.51 28.02
C GLY A 304 2.24 -12.55 27.73
N SER A 305 3.46 -12.92 28.10
CA SER A 305 4.63 -12.06 27.87
C SER A 305 4.87 -11.79 26.39
N GLN A 306 5.30 -10.57 26.07
CA GLN A 306 5.67 -10.16 24.72
C GLN A 306 7.17 -9.86 24.62
N ARG A 307 7.76 -10.21 23.49
CA ARG A 307 9.05 -9.65 23.06
C ARG A 307 8.87 -8.20 22.65
N ASN A 308 9.96 -7.44 22.61
CA ASN A 308 9.96 -6.11 22.01
C ASN A 308 10.20 -6.22 20.51
N TYR A 309 9.26 -5.69 19.70
CA TYR A 309 9.34 -5.73 18.24
C TYR A 309 10.61 -5.06 17.70
N LYS A 310 10.92 -3.84 18.14
CA LYS A 310 12.05 -3.06 17.62
C LYS A 310 13.41 -3.68 17.92
N LEU A 311 13.52 -4.40 19.04
CA LEU A 311 14.73 -5.13 19.44
C LEU A 311 14.83 -6.52 18.79
N THR A 312 13.79 -6.99 18.09
CA THR A 312 13.77 -8.31 17.47
C THR A 312 14.30 -8.24 16.04
N THR A 313 15.43 -8.91 15.76
CA THR A 313 16.02 -8.96 14.42
C THR A 313 15.33 -9.98 13.53
N LEU A 314 14.78 -9.54 12.39
CA LEU A 314 14.04 -10.37 11.44
C LEU A 314 14.70 -10.50 10.05
N ASP A 315 15.89 -9.92 9.87
CA ASP A 315 16.55 -9.84 8.54
C ASP A 315 16.93 -11.22 7.97
N HIS A 316 17.11 -12.22 8.83
CA HIS A 316 17.36 -13.61 8.42
C HIS A 316 16.17 -14.26 7.68
N LEU A 317 14.96 -13.69 7.78
CA LEU A 317 13.76 -14.22 7.12
C LEU A 317 13.56 -13.69 5.70
N GLY A 318 14.12 -12.53 5.38
CA GLY A 318 13.89 -11.87 4.10
C GLY A 318 13.95 -10.34 4.17
N PRO A 319 13.87 -9.67 3.01
CA PRO A 319 14.07 -8.23 2.91
C PRO A 319 12.95 -7.45 3.59
N ASN A 320 13.24 -6.26 4.11
CA ASN A 320 12.22 -5.38 4.69
C ASN A 320 11.34 -4.71 3.62
N LEU A 321 11.91 -4.38 2.47
CA LEU A 321 11.21 -3.80 1.33
C LEU A 321 10.95 -4.88 0.28
N TRP A 322 9.85 -4.77 -0.45
CA TRP A 322 9.76 -5.48 -1.73
C TRP A 322 10.64 -4.76 -2.73
N GLU A 323 11.46 -5.53 -3.44
CA GLU A 323 12.30 -5.02 -4.53
C GLU A 323 12.06 -5.86 -5.78
N PRO A 324 12.09 -5.25 -6.97
CA PRO A 324 12.07 -6.02 -8.20
C PRO A 324 13.28 -6.96 -8.25
N TYR A 325 13.07 -8.18 -8.75
CA TYR A 325 14.11 -9.19 -8.83
C TYR A 325 15.02 -8.95 -10.04
N GLU A 326 16.27 -9.39 -9.94
CA GLU A 326 17.21 -9.38 -11.08
C GLU A 326 16.66 -10.24 -12.21
N ALA A 327 16.74 -9.73 -13.44
CA ALA A 327 16.35 -10.49 -14.62
C ALA A 327 17.22 -11.75 -14.76
N PRO A 328 16.62 -12.91 -15.08
CA PRO A 328 17.39 -14.10 -15.43
C PRO A 328 18.43 -13.83 -16.53
N ARG A 329 19.50 -14.62 -16.55
CA ARG A 329 20.52 -14.53 -17.61
C ARG A 329 19.87 -14.81 -18.97
N LEU A 330 19.85 -13.79 -19.82
CA LEU A 330 19.55 -13.90 -21.24
C LEU A 330 20.84 -14.22 -21.99
N ASP A 331 20.82 -15.28 -22.80
CA ASP A 331 21.93 -15.63 -23.67
C ASP A 331 21.40 -16.37 -24.90
N ALA A 332 21.30 -15.63 -26.02
CA ALA A 332 20.80 -16.14 -27.29
C ALA A 332 21.54 -15.47 -28.46
N PRO A 333 21.75 -16.17 -29.60
CA PRO A 333 22.22 -15.53 -30.82
C PRO A 333 21.12 -14.65 -31.41
N ASP A 334 21.51 -13.49 -31.97
CA ASP A 334 20.65 -12.72 -32.86
C ASP A 334 20.59 -13.33 -34.27
N SER A 335 19.79 -12.73 -35.16
CA SER A 335 19.69 -13.14 -36.58
C SER A 335 21.02 -13.21 -37.33
N LYS A 336 22.08 -12.54 -36.86
CA LYS A 336 23.43 -12.56 -37.46
C LYS A 336 24.38 -13.54 -36.74
N GLY A 337 23.87 -14.32 -35.79
CA GLY A 337 24.63 -15.26 -34.97
C GLY A 337 25.40 -14.61 -33.82
N LYS A 338 25.32 -13.28 -33.61
CA LYS A 338 26.02 -12.62 -32.50
C LYS A 338 25.28 -12.95 -31.20
N ARG A 339 26.00 -13.42 -30.18
CA ARG A 339 25.43 -13.63 -28.83
C ARG A 339 24.99 -12.30 -28.22
N VAL A 340 23.80 -12.31 -27.63
CA VAL A 340 23.18 -11.15 -26.98
C VAL A 340 22.92 -11.46 -25.53
N THR A 341 23.27 -10.51 -24.66
CA THR A 341 23.04 -10.58 -23.21
C THR A 341 22.34 -9.31 -22.71
N LEU A 342 21.71 -9.37 -21.52
CA LEU A 342 21.10 -8.18 -20.90
C LEU A 342 22.12 -7.15 -20.38
N ASP A 343 23.39 -7.53 -20.25
CA ASP A 343 24.44 -6.61 -19.81
C ASP A 343 24.73 -5.53 -20.88
N GLU A 344 24.52 -5.84 -22.16
CA GLU A 344 24.59 -4.88 -23.28
C GLU A 344 23.59 -3.71 -23.13
N TYR A 345 22.55 -3.89 -22.30
CA TYR A 345 21.44 -2.96 -22.15
C TYR A 345 21.42 -2.25 -20.79
N ARG A 346 22.44 -2.43 -19.94
CA ARG A 346 22.54 -1.67 -18.68
C ARG A 346 22.54 -0.17 -18.96
N GLY A 347 21.73 0.58 -18.20
CA GLY A 347 21.46 2.00 -18.45
C GLY A 347 20.25 2.27 -19.35
N ARG A 348 19.70 1.24 -20.02
CA ARG A 348 18.47 1.32 -20.85
C ARG A 348 17.43 0.32 -20.35
N ASN A 349 16.15 0.65 -20.48
CA ASN A 349 15.08 -0.30 -20.23
C ASN A 349 15.06 -1.33 -21.37
N VAL A 350 14.60 -2.55 -21.08
CA VAL A 350 14.38 -3.58 -22.09
C VAL A 350 12.94 -4.07 -22.01
N LEU A 351 12.23 -4.01 -23.13
CA LEU A 351 10.98 -4.73 -23.35
C LEU A 351 11.31 -6.06 -24.05
N LEU A 352 11.34 -7.13 -23.28
CA LEU A 352 11.63 -8.48 -23.76
C LEU A 352 10.30 -9.16 -24.11
N VAL A 353 10.14 -9.54 -25.38
CA VAL A 353 8.92 -10.11 -25.95
C VAL A 353 9.20 -11.53 -26.41
N PHE A 354 8.60 -12.52 -25.76
CA PHE A 354 8.62 -13.90 -26.25
C PHE A 354 7.44 -14.13 -27.19
N TYR A 355 7.72 -14.60 -28.40
CA TYR A 355 6.74 -14.81 -29.46
C TYR A 355 6.88 -16.20 -30.08
N LEU A 356 5.80 -16.72 -30.66
CA LEU A 356 5.68 -18.10 -31.16
C LEU A 356 5.99 -18.22 -32.66
N GLY A 357 6.93 -17.42 -33.15
CA GLY A 357 7.33 -17.41 -34.56
C GLY A 357 6.38 -16.63 -35.49
N GLU A 358 6.71 -16.62 -36.78
CA GLU A 358 5.99 -15.84 -37.81
C GLU A 358 4.61 -16.38 -38.20
N GLU A 359 4.28 -17.60 -37.78
CA GLU A 359 2.99 -18.23 -38.09
C GLU A 359 1.90 -17.79 -37.11
N CYS A 360 2.27 -17.26 -35.94
CA CYS A 360 1.32 -16.77 -34.95
C CYS A 360 0.79 -15.36 -35.33
N PRO A 361 -0.49 -15.21 -35.71
CA PRO A 361 -1.03 -13.92 -36.11
C PRO A 361 -1.02 -12.89 -34.98
N HIS A 362 -1.32 -13.34 -33.75
CA HIS A 362 -1.36 -12.47 -32.57
C HIS A 362 0.03 -11.94 -32.18
N CYS A 363 1.08 -12.75 -32.32
CA CYS A 363 2.47 -12.30 -32.15
C CYS A 363 2.82 -11.18 -33.13
N LEU A 364 2.42 -11.35 -34.39
CA LEU A 364 2.73 -10.37 -35.42
C LEU A 364 1.97 -9.07 -35.22
N GLU A 365 0.71 -9.15 -34.80
CA GLU A 365 -0.06 -7.98 -34.40
C GLU A 365 0.63 -7.23 -33.27
N GLN A 366 1.05 -7.95 -32.22
CA GLN A 366 1.80 -7.38 -31.10
C GLN A 366 3.09 -6.69 -31.56
N LEU A 367 3.96 -7.40 -32.30
CA LEU A 367 5.24 -6.87 -32.78
C LEU A 367 5.07 -5.70 -33.77
N THR A 368 4.01 -5.73 -34.59
CA THR A 368 3.65 -4.63 -35.50
C THR A 368 3.26 -3.39 -34.70
N GLU A 369 2.45 -3.54 -33.65
CA GLU A 369 2.06 -2.42 -32.80
C GLU A 369 3.26 -1.82 -32.05
N VAL A 370 4.15 -2.65 -31.51
CA VAL A 370 5.43 -2.19 -30.93
C VAL A 370 6.25 -1.41 -31.97
N THR A 371 6.28 -1.88 -33.22
CA THR A 371 6.99 -1.23 -34.34
C THR A 371 6.44 0.16 -34.64
N LYS A 372 5.11 0.32 -34.67
CA LYS A 372 4.48 1.63 -34.87
C LYS A 372 4.87 2.63 -33.78
N ARG A 373 5.14 2.16 -32.56
CA ARG A 373 5.44 2.99 -31.39
C ARG A 373 6.91 2.97 -30.97
N LYS A 374 7.81 2.50 -31.84
CA LYS A 374 9.25 2.42 -31.59
C LYS A 374 9.89 3.75 -31.18
N ASP A 375 9.43 4.87 -31.76
CA ASP A 375 10.00 6.19 -31.50
C ASP A 375 9.63 6.69 -30.10
N GLU A 376 8.46 6.29 -29.59
CA GLU A 376 8.06 6.56 -28.21
C GLU A 376 8.89 5.73 -27.22
N LEU A 377 9.12 4.43 -27.51
CA LEU A 377 9.97 3.57 -26.68
C LEU A 377 11.40 4.11 -26.64
N TRP A 378 11.93 4.54 -27.78
CA TRP A 378 13.26 5.12 -27.88
C TRP A 378 13.39 6.39 -27.03
N LYS A 379 12.39 7.29 -27.07
CA LYS A 379 12.34 8.50 -26.20
C LYS A 379 12.27 8.18 -24.71
N LEU A 380 11.79 6.98 -24.36
CA LEU A 380 11.76 6.49 -22.99
C LEU A 380 12.99 5.62 -22.63
N ASP A 381 14.03 5.65 -23.46
CA ASP A 381 15.26 4.84 -23.31
C ASP A 381 14.97 3.35 -23.17
N THR A 382 14.03 2.84 -23.97
CA THR A 382 13.63 1.44 -23.98
C THR A 382 14.00 0.79 -25.30
N ASP A 383 14.76 -0.30 -25.21
CA ASP A 383 15.05 -1.18 -26.34
C ASP A 383 14.09 -2.39 -26.33
N VAL A 384 13.83 -2.96 -27.50
CA VAL A 384 12.97 -4.14 -27.64
C VAL A 384 13.82 -5.33 -28.10
N LEU A 385 13.67 -6.44 -27.40
CA LEU A 385 14.24 -7.73 -27.75
C LEU A 385 13.10 -8.71 -27.99
N ALA A 386 13.04 -9.32 -29.17
CA ALA A 386 12.04 -10.32 -29.50
C ALA A 386 12.69 -11.71 -29.54
N VAL A 387 12.18 -12.66 -28.76
CA VAL A 387 12.74 -14.01 -28.61
C VAL A 387 11.74 -15.04 -29.11
N SER A 388 12.16 -15.96 -29.95
CA SER A 388 11.38 -17.14 -30.33
C SER A 388 12.27 -18.38 -30.43
N SER A 389 11.66 -19.54 -30.68
CA SER A 389 12.39 -20.78 -30.99
C SER A 389 12.87 -20.88 -32.43
N ASP A 390 12.59 -19.90 -33.28
CA ASP A 390 13.04 -19.89 -34.67
C ASP A 390 14.57 -19.72 -34.74
N THR A 391 15.20 -20.36 -35.73
CA THR A 391 16.66 -20.23 -35.93
C THR A 391 17.03 -18.84 -36.47
N PRO A 392 18.30 -18.41 -36.33
CA PRO A 392 18.76 -17.13 -36.89
C PRO A 392 18.48 -17.00 -38.39
N GLU A 393 18.62 -18.10 -39.13
CA GLU A 393 18.36 -18.16 -40.57
C GLU A 393 16.89 -17.94 -40.87
N LYS A 394 15.98 -18.59 -40.12
CA LYS A 394 14.52 -18.41 -40.30
C LYS A 394 14.09 -16.98 -39.96
N ASN A 395 14.60 -16.42 -38.87
CA ASN A 395 14.34 -15.03 -38.50
C ASN A 395 14.84 -14.05 -39.58
N THR A 396 16.00 -14.31 -40.19
CA THR A 396 16.56 -13.48 -41.27
C THR A 396 15.76 -13.61 -42.57
N ALA A 397 15.32 -14.82 -42.91
CA ALA A 397 14.60 -15.10 -44.15
C ALA A 397 13.13 -14.62 -44.13
N SER A 398 12.56 -14.43 -42.93
CA SER A 398 11.16 -14.02 -42.80
C SER A 398 10.90 -12.63 -43.38
N LEU A 399 9.94 -12.55 -44.31
CA LEU A 399 9.43 -11.29 -44.84
C LEU A 399 8.52 -10.55 -43.85
N ARG A 400 8.02 -11.24 -42.82
CA ARG A 400 7.06 -10.69 -41.84
C ARG A 400 7.77 -10.12 -40.61
N ILE A 401 8.81 -10.80 -40.12
CA ILE A 401 9.54 -10.39 -38.91
C ILE A 401 10.97 -9.93 -39.17
N GLY A 402 11.63 -10.40 -40.23
CA GLY A 402 13.05 -10.12 -40.48
C GLY A 402 13.37 -8.64 -40.75
N GLN A 403 12.35 -7.84 -41.08
CA GLN A 403 12.45 -6.40 -41.29
C GLN A 403 12.06 -5.57 -40.06
N LEU A 404 11.69 -6.21 -38.94
CA LEU A 404 11.35 -5.47 -37.73
C LEU A 404 12.57 -4.68 -37.23
N PRO A 405 12.38 -3.47 -36.69
CA PRO A 405 13.47 -2.61 -36.25
C PRO A 405 14.09 -3.07 -34.91
N PHE A 406 13.76 -4.28 -34.47
CA PHE A 406 14.12 -4.83 -33.16
C PHE A 406 15.08 -5.99 -33.33
N ARG A 407 15.82 -6.29 -32.26
CA ARG A 407 16.75 -7.42 -32.28
C ARG A 407 15.97 -8.72 -32.07
N LEU A 408 15.95 -9.56 -33.10
CA LEU A 408 15.36 -10.90 -33.04
C LEU A 408 16.41 -11.87 -32.47
N LEU A 409 16.02 -12.65 -31.48
CA LEU A 409 16.85 -13.61 -30.76
C LEU A 409 16.29 -15.02 -30.92
N SER A 410 17.18 -15.99 -31.10
CA SER A 410 16.84 -17.38 -31.38
C SER A 410 17.11 -18.29 -30.18
N ASP A 411 16.06 -18.69 -29.47
CA ASP A 411 16.07 -19.59 -28.32
C ASP A 411 15.60 -21.01 -28.72
N THR A 412 16.33 -21.64 -29.65
CA THR A 412 15.94 -22.91 -30.29
C THR A 412 15.77 -24.10 -29.34
N LYS A 413 16.27 -23.99 -28.10
CA LYS A 413 16.14 -25.01 -27.04
C LYS A 413 15.20 -24.57 -25.91
N PHE A 414 14.56 -23.41 -26.02
CA PHE A 414 13.70 -22.81 -25.01
C PHE A 414 14.41 -22.60 -23.65
N GLU A 415 15.73 -22.41 -23.64
CA GLU A 415 16.50 -22.24 -22.40
C GLU A 415 16.16 -20.89 -21.75
N ASN A 416 16.08 -19.83 -22.56
CA ASN A 416 15.71 -18.52 -22.08
C ASN A 416 14.22 -18.49 -21.74
N ALA A 417 13.36 -19.09 -22.57
CA ALA A 417 11.94 -19.21 -22.30
C ALA A 417 11.66 -19.85 -20.93
N ARG A 418 12.31 -20.96 -20.58
CA ARG A 418 12.19 -21.58 -19.24
C ARG A 418 12.72 -20.68 -18.13
N ARG A 419 13.90 -20.05 -18.30
CA ARG A 419 14.46 -19.12 -17.30
C ARG A 419 13.54 -17.94 -17.00
N PHE A 420 12.85 -17.42 -18.00
CA PHE A 420 11.91 -16.29 -17.87
C PHE A 420 10.45 -16.72 -17.61
N LYS A 421 10.20 -18.02 -17.35
CA LYS A 421 8.85 -18.59 -17.15
C LYS A 421 7.89 -18.37 -18.33
N SER A 422 8.44 -18.27 -19.53
CA SER A 422 7.72 -18.15 -20.80
C SER A 422 7.62 -19.50 -21.51
N TYR A 423 7.40 -20.57 -20.76
CA TYR A 423 7.36 -21.93 -21.27
C TYR A 423 6.34 -22.75 -20.46
N ASP A 424 5.54 -23.55 -21.15
CA ASP A 424 4.61 -24.49 -20.57
C ASP A 424 5.24 -25.89 -20.59
N ASP A 425 5.63 -26.40 -19.43
CA ASP A 425 6.25 -27.73 -19.30
C ASP A 425 5.24 -28.88 -19.52
N PHE A 426 3.93 -28.62 -19.47
CA PHE A 426 2.89 -29.62 -19.73
C PHE A 426 2.62 -29.75 -21.22
N GLU A 427 2.53 -28.63 -21.94
CA GLU A 427 2.30 -28.61 -23.40
C GLU A 427 3.60 -28.66 -24.22
N ASP A 428 4.77 -28.62 -23.57
CA ASP A 428 6.11 -28.57 -24.19
C ASP A 428 6.29 -27.37 -25.14
N LEU A 429 5.58 -26.27 -24.88
CA LEU A 429 5.44 -25.12 -25.78
C LEU A 429 5.95 -23.83 -25.15
N ALA A 430 6.55 -22.94 -25.96
CA ALA A 430 6.79 -21.57 -25.53
C ALA A 430 5.45 -20.83 -25.32
N LEU A 431 5.45 -19.89 -24.38
CA LEU A 431 4.32 -19.00 -24.12
C LEU A 431 4.57 -17.62 -24.72
N HIS A 432 3.49 -16.87 -24.93
CA HIS A 432 3.61 -15.43 -25.15
C HIS A 432 4.03 -14.78 -23.84
N SER A 433 5.08 -13.97 -23.89
CA SER A 433 5.46 -13.16 -22.72
C SER A 433 5.85 -11.76 -23.11
N THR A 434 5.53 -10.82 -22.23
CA THR A 434 5.99 -9.43 -22.31
C THR A 434 6.56 -9.05 -20.98
N ILE A 435 7.83 -8.69 -20.96
CA ILE A 435 8.62 -8.54 -19.74
C ILE A 435 9.32 -7.19 -19.81
N LEU A 436 9.07 -6.34 -18.81
CA LEU A 436 9.68 -5.03 -18.69
C LEU A 436 10.83 -5.08 -17.68
N ILE A 437 12.03 -4.85 -18.17
CA ILE A 437 13.28 -4.86 -17.41
C ILE A 437 13.79 -3.42 -17.32
N ASP A 438 14.10 -2.95 -16.11
CA ASP A 438 14.63 -1.60 -15.91
C ASP A 438 16.10 -1.48 -16.29
N ARG A 439 16.58 -0.24 -16.32
CA ARG A 439 17.98 0.13 -16.59
C ARG A 439 19.03 -0.52 -15.70
N ARG A 440 18.64 -1.05 -14.54
CA ARG A 440 19.52 -1.78 -13.61
C ARG A 440 19.52 -3.28 -13.88
N GLY A 441 18.67 -3.75 -14.80
CA GLY A 441 18.50 -5.15 -15.12
C GLY A 441 17.47 -5.87 -14.27
N ARG A 442 16.58 -5.15 -13.58
CA ARG A 442 15.57 -5.76 -12.70
C ARG A 442 14.23 -5.84 -13.40
N VAL A 443 13.53 -6.95 -13.24
CA VAL A 443 12.20 -7.12 -13.84
C VAL A 443 11.18 -6.36 -13.02
N ARG A 444 10.52 -5.38 -13.65
CA ARG A 444 9.54 -4.49 -13.01
C ARG A 444 8.11 -4.94 -13.23
N TRP A 445 7.87 -5.62 -14.34
CA TRP A 445 6.58 -6.16 -14.71
C TRP A 445 6.76 -7.30 -15.71
N ALA A 446 5.91 -8.32 -15.63
CA ALA A 446 5.84 -9.36 -16.66
C ALA A 446 4.42 -9.92 -16.76
N ARG A 447 4.04 -10.33 -17.96
CA ARG A 447 2.87 -11.18 -18.20
C ARG A 447 3.25 -12.29 -19.15
N ASN A 448 2.90 -13.52 -18.76
CA ASN A 448 3.16 -14.74 -19.51
C ASN A 448 1.82 -15.49 -19.68
N GLY A 449 1.57 -16.10 -20.83
CA GLY A 449 0.37 -16.92 -21.04
C GLY A 449 0.07 -17.26 -22.50
N GLY A 450 -1.17 -17.71 -22.73
CA GLY A 450 -1.65 -18.12 -24.06
C GLY A 450 -1.84 -16.97 -25.05
N ASP A 451 -2.09 -15.75 -24.57
CA ASP A 451 -2.32 -14.57 -25.41
C ASP A 451 -1.19 -13.53 -25.26
N PRO A 452 -0.77 -12.85 -26.34
CA PRO A 452 0.11 -11.70 -26.25
C PRO A 452 -0.51 -10.56 -25.44
N PHE A 453 0.33 -9.79 -24.76
CA PHE A 453 -0.11 -8.58 -24.08
C PHE A 453 -0.20 -7.39 -25.05
N THR A 454 -1.37 -6.75 -25.12
CA THR A 454 -1.67 -5.71 -26.13
C THR A 454 -1.99 -4.33 -25.55
N ASP A 455 -2.10 -4.17 -24.22
CA ASP A 455 -2.32 -2.86 -23.58
C ASP A 455 -0.99 -2.10 -23.45
N PHE A 456 -0.50 -1.65 -24.60
CA PHE A 456 0.76 -0.93 -24.65
C PHE A 456 0.68 0.41 -23.91
N ASP A 457 -0.45 1.10 -23.91
CA ASP A 457 -0.61 2.38 -23.22
C ASP A 457 -0.29 2.26 -21.73
N PHE A 458 -0.70 1.15 -21.11
CA PHE A 458 -0.26 0.79 -19.76
C PHE A 458 1.27 0.64 -19.67
N LEU A 459 1.91 -0.13 -20.57
CA LEU A 459 3.38 -0.29 -20.56
C LEU A 459 4.12 1.04 -20.72
N PHE A 460 3.68 1.93 -21.60
CA PHE A 460 4.31 3.25 -21.79
C PHE A 460 4.20 4.11 -20.53
N LYS A 461 3.02 4.10 -19.88
CA LYS A 461 2.83 4.78 -18.59
C LYS A 461 3.75 4.20 -17.53
N GLU A 462 3.88 2.88 -17.48
CA GLU A 462 4.74 2.21 -16.50
C GLU A 462 6.21 2.54 -16.76
N ILE A 463 6.71 2.45 -18.00
CA ILE A 463 8.08 2.84 -18.36
C ILE A 463 8.36 4.30 -17.96
N LYS A 464 7.43 5.21 -18.23
CA LYS A 464 7.57 6.62 -17.84
C LYS A 464 7.70 6.77 -16.33
N ARG A 465 6.83 6.09 -15.56
CA ARG A 465 6.87 6.04 -14.09
C ARG A 465 8.22 5.52 -13.59
N LEU A 466 8.74 4.45 -14.20
CA LEU A 466 10.05 3.88 -13.85
C LEU A 466 11.21 4.86 -14.10
N ASN A 467 11.15 5.60 -15.21
CA ASN A 467 12.16 6.59 -15.54
C ASN A 467 12.14 7.79 -14.59
N GLU A 468 10.95 8.21 -14.17
CA GLU A 468 10.78 9.26 -13.15
C GLU A 468 11.34 8.81 -11.78
N GLU A 469 11.09 7.56 -11.37
CA GLU A 469 11.65 6.99 -10.14
C GLU A 469 13.19 6.90 -10.15
N ALA A 470 13.78 6.55 -11.28
CA ALA A 470 15.22 6.37 -11.41
C ALA A 470 16.00 7.70 -11.41
N GLY A 471 15.33 8.83 -11.64
CA GLY A 471 15.95 10.13 -11.84
C GLY A 471 16.69 10.26 -13.20
N PRO A 472 17.25 11.45 -13.50
CA PRO A 472 17.96 11.68 -14.75
C PRO A 472 19.21 10.79 -14.87
N GLN A 473 19.45 10.26 -16.07
CA GLN A 473 20.70 9.54 -16.36
C GLN A 473 21.90 10.46 -16.09
N PRO A 474 22.95 9.99 -15.39
CA PRO A 474 24.22 10.70 -15.40
C PRO A 474 24.70 10.79 -16.86
N LYS A 475 25.06 12.01 -17.30
CA LYS A 475 25.57 12.22 -18.66
C LYS A 475 26.79 11.31 -18.89
N PRO A 476 26.92 10.67 -20.06
CA PRO A 476 28.12 9.91 -20.39
C PRO A 476 29.33 10.86 -20.30
N GLY A 477 30.23 10.65 -19.33
CA GLY A 477 31.47 11.42 -19.19
C GLY A 477 31.79 12.02 -17.81
N THR A 478 30.88 11.99 -16.83
CA THR A 478 31.23 12.37 -15.45
C THR A 478 31.63 11.15 -14.64
N THR A 479 32.93 10.88 -14.58
CA THR A 479 33.51 10.00 -13.56
C THR A 479 33.17 10.56 -12.18
N ALA A 480 32.58 9.73 -11.32
CA ALA A 480 32.44 10.05 -9.90
C ALA A 480 33.85 10.18 -9.31
N GLY A 481 34.28 11.42 -9.05
CA GLY A 481 35.50 11.69 -8.31
C GLY A 481 35.41 11.02 -6.94
N SER A 482 36.38 10.16 -6.65
CA SER A 482 36.59 9.60 -5.32
C SER A 482 36.72 10.74 -4.31
N ALA A 483 35.74 10.91 -3.43
CA ALA A 483 35.92 11.68 -2.22
C ALA A 483 36.85 10.90 -1.29
N SER A 484 38.15 11.13 -1.41
CA SER A 484 39.14 10.74 -0.41
C SER A 484 38.90 11.57 0.86
N LYS A 485 38.87 10.86 1.98
CA LYS A 485 38.94 11.37 3.35
C LYS A 485 39.91 12.55 3.48
N GLN A 486 39.48 13.60 4.18
CA GLN A 486 40.23 14.27 5.25
C GLN A 486 39.26 14.83 6.27
#